data_AF-A0A7S0RPF1-F1
#
_entry.id   AF-A0A7S0RPF1-F1
#
_cell.length_a   1.000
_cell.length_b   1.000
_cell.length_c   1.000
_cell.angle_alpha   90.00
_cell.angle_beta   90.00
_cell.angle_gamma   90.00
#
_symmetry.space_group_name_H-M   'P 1'
#
loop_
_entity.id
_entity.type
_entity.pdbx_description
1 polymer ?
#
loop_
_entity_poly.entity_id
_entity_poly.type
_entity_poly.pdbx_seq_one_letter_code
_entity_poly.pdbx_strand_id
1 'polypeptide(L)'
;AVRVKFREVLSSFGSIQVLRESGHMNERMRCRVLLDFLDISESGYIFGRTMVFFKHQDTMLHIHNLLNSFRVDSAVCIQAAARACLSRRRFLRARALVLRLQGHVRAKQAHR
;
A
#
# COMPACT_ATOMS: atom_id res chain seq x y z
N ALA A 1 -20.82 4.88 21.62
CA ALA A 1 -19.40 5.27 21.62
C ALA A 1 -18.53 4.03 21.49
N VAL A 2 -17.64 3.99 20.51
CA VAL A 2 -16.74 2.84 20.27
C VAL A 2 -15.42 3.10 21.00
N ARG A 3 -14.92 2.12 21.74
CA ARG A 3 -13.66 2.20 22.48
C ARG A 3 -12.69 1.16 21.94
N VAL A 4 -11.46 1.58 21.61
CA VAL A 4 -10.44 0.70 21.03
C VAL A 4 -9.11 0.97 21.72
N LYS A 5 -8.36 -0.08 22.04
CA LYS A 5 -7.02 0.07 22.64
C LYS A 5 -6.05 0.63 21.61
N PHE A 6 -5.10 1.46 22.06
CA PHE A 6 -4.06 2.00 21.17
C PHE A 6 -3.32 0.89 20.42
N ARG A 7 -2.96 -0.19 21.10
CA ARG A 7 -2.26 -1.33 20.49
C ARG A 7 -3.06 -2.02 19.39
N GLU A 8 -4.37 -2.16 19.55
CA GLU A 8 -5.24 -2.80 18.55
C GLU A 8 -5.40 -1.93 17.30
N VAL A 9 -5.53 -0.61 17.51
CA VAL A 9 -5.49 0.37 16.41
C VAL A 9 -4.12 0.30 15.74
N LEU A 10 -3.02 0.49 16.45
CA LEU A 10 -1.69 0.49 15.81
C LEU A 10 -1.35 -0.84 15.11
N SER A 11 -1.83 -1.98 15.63
CA SER A 11 -1.62 -3.27 14.96
C SER A 11 -2.44 -3.40 13.67
N SER A 12 -3.67 -2.89 13.64
CA SER A 12 -4.54 -2.99 12.46
C SER A 12 -4.09 -2.06 11.33
N PHE A 13 -3.39 -0.98 11.67
CA PHE A 13 -2.91 0.05 10.75
C PHE A 13 -1.39 -0.01 10.55
N GLY A 14 -0.71 -0.99 11.15
CA GLY A 14 0.76 -1.05 11.20
C GLY A 14 1.46 -1.14 9.84
N SER A 15 0.72 -1.47 8.77
CA SER A 15 1.20 -1.45 7.38
C SER A 15 1.24 -0.05 6.76
N ILE A 16 0.61 0.96 7.37
CA ILE A 16 0.62 2.34 6.88
C ILE A 16 2.01 2.93 7.12
N GLN A 17 2.62 3.47 6.06
CA GLN A 17 3.98 3.98 6.05
C GLN A 17 4.23 5.05 7.14
N VAL A 18 3.28 5.96 7.35
CA VAL A 18 3.31 6.98 8.40
C VAL A 18 3.50 6.40 9.80
N LEU A 19 2.93 5.22 10.07
CA LEU A 19 3.09 4.53 11.35
C LEU A 19 4.43 3.80 11.49
N ARG A 20 5.08 3.44 10.38
CA ARG A 20 6.46 2.90 10.38
C ARG A 20 7.46 3.99 10.68
N GLU A 21 7.30 5.17 10.07
CA GLU A 21 8.19 6.33 10.28
C GLU A 21 8.08 6.88 11.71
N SER A 22 6.91 6.76 12.32
CA SER A 22 6.65 7.16 13.71
C SER A 22 7.03 6.10 14.76
N GLY A 23 7.83 5.10 14.41
CA GLY A 23 8.13 3.94 15.27
C GLY A 23 8.78 4.28 16.62
N HIS A 24 9.49 5.41 16.71
CA HIS A 24 10.15 5.90 17.93
C HIS A 24 9.18 6.58 18.92
N MET A 25 7.95 6.89 18.51
CA MET A 25 7.00 7.67 19.31
C MET A 25 6.15 6.79 20.24
N ASN A 26 5.68 7.38 21.35
CA ASN A 26 4.72 6.73 22.25
C ASN A 26 3.43 6.33 21.50
N GLU A 27 2.80 5.23 21.92
CA GLU A 27 1.60 4.67 21.26
C GLU A 27 0.48 5.70 21.07
N ARG A 28 0.28 6.58 22.05
CA ARG A 28 -0.71 7.66 21.98
C ARG A 28 -0.39 8.69 20.88
N MET A 29 0.88 9.07 20.74
CA MET A 29 1.32 9.99 19.69
C MET A 29 1.23 9.33 18.31
N ARG A 30 1.59 8.06 18.21
CA ARG A 30 1.41 7.27 16.97
C ARG A 30 -0.05 7.21 16.55
N CYS A 31 -0.97 7.02 17.50
CA CYS A 31 -2.41 7.06 17.22
C CYS A 31 -2.88 8.44 16.80
N ARG A 32 -2.34 9.53 17.36
CA ARG A 32 -2.66 10.89 16.92
C ARG A 32 -2.24 11.12 15.47
N VAL A 33 -0.98 10.83 15.15
CA VAL A 33 -0.45 10.95 13.78
C VAL A 33 -1.27 10.11 12.79
N LEU A 34 -1.71 8.92 13.19
CA LEU A 34 -2.62 8.11 12.38
C LEU A 34 -3.96 8.80 12.12
N LEU A 35 -4.60 9.33 13.16
CA LEU A 35 -5.92 9.97 13.04
C LEU A 35 -5.83 11.27 12.23
N ASP A 36 -4.74 12.01 12.39
CA ASP A 36 -4.44 13.21 11.59
C ASP A 36 -4.22 12.84 10.11
N PHE A 37 -3.48 11.76 9.84
CA PHE A 37 -3.29 11.24 8.47
C PHE A 37 -4.60 10.78 7.82
N LEU A 38 -5.55 10.29 8.61
CA LEU A 38 -6.87 9.87 8.15
C LEU A 38 -7.87 11.03 8.07
N ASP A 39 -7.43 12.27 8.29
CA ASP A 39 -8.24 13.50 8.27
C ASP A 39 -9.47 13.44 9.20
N ILE A 40 -9.31 12.80 10.36
CA ILE A 40 -10.39 12.69 11.34
C ILE A 40 -10.33 13.90 12.25
N SER A 41 -11.41 14.71 12.22
CA SER A 41 -11.54 15.87 13.11
C SER A 41 -11.26 15.48 14.57
N GLU A 42 -10.44 16.29 15.25
CA GLU A 42 -10.16 16.16 16.69
C GLU A 42 -11.43 16.18 17.55
N SER A 43 -12.52 16.75 17.02
CA SER A 43 -13.83 16.75 17.68
C SER A 43 -14.50 15.36 17.71
N GLY A 44 -14.10 14.43 16.84
CA GLY A 44 -14.72 13.12 16.65
C GLY A 44 -14.22 12.01 17.58
N TYR A 45 -13.10 12.24 18.28
CA TYR A 45 -12.52 11.26 19.19
C TYR A 45 -11.98 11.89 20.48
N ILE A 46 -11.81 11.06 21.50
CA ILE A 46 -11.22 11.45 22.79
C ILE A 46 -10.14 10.42 23.15
N PHE A 47 -8.97 10.92 23.54
CA PHE A 47 -7.89 10.08 24.03
C PHE A 47 -8.02 9.83 25.53
N GLY A 48 -8.17 8.56 25.91
CA GLY A 48 -8.00 8.10 27.28
C GLY A 48 -6.55 7.77 27.61
N ARG A 49 -6.35 7.07 28.75
CA ARG A 49 -5.01 6.66 29.23
C ARG A 49 -4.38 5.57 28.36
N THR A 50 -5.19 4.63 27.88
CA THR A 50 -4.75 3.47 27.08
C THR A 50 -5.64 3.18 25.86
N MET A 51 -6.69 3.98 25.66
CA MET A 51 -7.74 3.74 24.66
C MET A 51 -8.11 5.03 23.92
N VAL A 52 -8.57 4.88 22.68
CA VAL A 52 -9.27 5.91 21.91
C VAL A 52 -10.77 5.67 22.03
N PHE A 53 -11.51 6.75 22.29
CA PHE A 53 -12.96 6.75 22.31
C PHE A 53 -13.47 7.53 21.10
N PHE A 54 -14.16 6.85 20.19
CA PHE A 54 -14.82 7.49 19.05
C PHE A 54 -16.25 7.87 19.45
N LYS A 55 -16.60 9.15 19.21
CA LYS A 55 -17.92 9.68 19.56
C LYS A 55 -19.02 9.01 18.75
N HIS A 56 -18.79 8.79 17.45
CA HIS A 56 -19.74 8.22 16.51
C HIS A 56 -19.26 6.85 16.01
N GLN A 57 -20.20 5.93 15.80
CA GLN A 57 -19.90 4.61 15.22
C GLN A 57 -19.49 4.73 13.74
N ASP A 58 -20.05 5.70 13.03
CA ASP A 58 -19.77 5.97 11.62
C ASP A 58 -18.29 6.30 11.38
N THR A 59 -17.62 6.94 12.33
CA THR A 59 -16.19 7.23 12.26
C THR A 59 -15.39 5.93 12.17
N MET A 60 -15.72 4.91 12.97
CA MET A 60 -15.02 3.63 12.94
C MET A 60 -15.25 2.89 11.61
N LEU A 61 -16.49 2.92 11.11
CA LEU A 61 -16.84 2.33 9.81
C LEU A 61 -16.09 3.02 8.66
N HIS A 62 -16.04 4.34 8.67
CA HIS A 62 -15.29 5.13 7.70
C HIS A 62 -13.80 4.76 7.70
N ILE A 63 -13.20 4.65 8.89
CA ILE A 63 -11.80 4.25 9.01
C ILE A 63 -11.57 2.83 8.47
N HIS A 64 -12.46 1.87 8.77
CA HIS A 64 -12.36 0.52 8.22
C HIS A 64 -12.46 0.50 6.69
N ASN A 65 -13.32 1.33 6.11
CA ASN A 65 -13.44 1.48 4.67
C ASN A 65 -12.16 2.05 4.05
N LEU A 66 -11.58 3.09 4.65
CA LEU A 66 -10.28 3.65 4.23
C LEU A 66 -9.17 2.59 4.27
N LEU A 67 -9.08 1.82 5.37
CA LEU A 67 -8.12 0.73 5.49
C LEU A 67 -8.27 -0.32 4.38
N ASN A 68 -9.49 -0.70 4.06
CA ASN A 68 -9.76 -1.63 2.97
C ASN A 68 -9.36 -1.03 1.62
N SER A 69 -9.64 0.25 1.38
CA SER A 69 -9.18 0.95 0.17
C SER A 69 -7.66 0.90 0.04
N PHE A 70 -6.91 1.28 1.08
CA PHE A 70 -5.45 1.24 1.05
C PHE A 70 -4.88 -0.16 0.76
N ARG A 71 -5.52 -1.21 1.30
CA ARG A 71 -5.14 -2.61 1.02
C ARG A 71 -5.36 -2.97 -0.44
N VAL A 72 -6.52 -2.60 -0.99
CA VAL A 72 -6.86 -2.84 -2.39
C VAL A 72 -5.89 -2.09 -3.31
N ASP A 73 -5.65 -0.80 -3.05
CA ASP A 73 -4.75 0.03 -3.84
C ASP A 73 -3.31 -0.52 -3.81
N SER A 74 -2.84 -0.94 -2.64
CA SER A 74 -1.53 -1.59 -2.49
C SER A 74 -1.45 -2.87 -3.32
N ALA A 75 -2.50 -3.71 -3.28
CA ALA A 75 -2.55 -4.93 -4.08
C ALA A 75 -2.55 -4.61 -5.59
N VAL A 76 -3.31 -3.61 -6.03
CA VAL A 76 -3.34 -3.16 -7.44
C VAL A 76 -1.95 -2.70 -7.89
N CYS A 77 -1.26 -1.89 -7.11
CA CYS A 77 0.10 -1.42 -7.41
C CYS A 77 1.09 -2.58 -7.55
N ILE A 78 1.10 -3.53 -6.60
CA ILE A 78 1.97 -4.71 -6.64
C ILE A 78 1.68 -5.55 -7.88
N GLN A 79 0.39 -5.81 -8.15
CA GLN A 79 -0.02 -6.59 -9.31
C GLN A 79 0.34 -5.89 -10.63
N ALA A 80 0.16 -4.57 -10.72
CA ALA A 80 0.53 -3.79 -11.90
C ALA A 80 2.03 -3.87 -12.17
N ALA A 81 2.86 -3.71 -11.14
CA ALA A 81 4.31 -3.85 -11.25
C ALA A 81 4.73 -5.27 -11.69
N ALA A 82 4.11 -6.30 -11.11
CA ALA A 82 4.36 -7.69 -11.50
C ALA A 82 3.98 -7.97 -12.97
N ARG A 83 2.80 -7.52 -13.40
CA ARG A 83 2.34 -7.65 -14.80
C ARG A 83 3.28 -6.92 -15.77
N ALA A 84 3.70 -5.70 -15.44
CA ALA A 84 4.64 -4.92 -16.25
C ALA A 84 6.00 -5.64 -16.38
N CYS A 85 6.53 -6.16 -15.27
CA CYS A 85 7.79 -6.92 -15.25
C CYS A 85 7.71 -8.17 -16.14
N LEU A 86 6.64 -8.95 -16.01
CA LEU A 86 6.42 -10.16 -16.80
C LEU A 86 6.29 -9.83 -18.30
N SER A 87 5.50 -8.81 -18.64
CA SER A 87 5.33 -8.35 -20.03
C SER A 87 6.66 -7.92 -20.64
N ARG A 88 7.44 -7.10 -19.92
CA ARG A 88 8.76 -6.65 -20.37
C ARG A 88 9.72 -7.81 -20.59
N ARG A 89 9.75 -8.79 -19.68
CA ARG A 89 10.56 -10.00 -19.84
C ARG A 89 10.18 -10.81 -21.08
N ARG A 90 8.89 -10.99 -21.36
CA ARG A 90 8.40 -11.68 -22.56
C ARG A 90 8.81 -10.95 -23.84
N PHE A 91 8.61 -9.63 -23.88
CA PHE A 91 9.00 -8.81 -25.02
C PHE A 91 10.50 -8.89 -25.31
N LEU A 92 11.36 -8.76 -24.29
CA LEU A 92 12.81 -8.80 -24.48
C LEU A 92 13.29 -10.17 -25.00
N ARG A 93 12.70 -11.27 -24.52
CA ARG A 93 13.00 -12.62 -25.03
C ARG A 93 12.61 -12.78 -26.49
N ALA A 94 11.39 -12.37 -26.86
CA ALA A 94 10.92 -12.44 -28.24
C ALA A 94 11.79 -11.58 -29.17
N ARG A 95 12.08 -10.34 -28.76
CA ARG A 95 12.93 -9.42 -29.52
C ARG A 95 14.33 -10.00 -29.75
N ALA A 96 14.96 -10.56 -28.72
CA ALA A 96 16.28 -11.15 -28.86
C ALA A 96 16.29 -12.33 -29.85
N LEU A 97 15.27 -13.19 -29.81
CA LEU A 97 15.14 -14.32 -30.74
C LEU A 97 14.93 -13.84 -32.17
N VAL A 98 14.05 -12.87 -32.40
CA VAL A 98 13.80 -12.29 -33.72
C VAL A 98 15.07 -11.66 -34.30
N LEU A 99 15.80 -10.87 -33.51
CA LEU A 99 17.04 -10.24 -33.97
C LEU A 99 18.11 -11.27 -34.36
N ARG A 100 18.25 -12.37 -33.60
CA ARG A 100 19.16 -13.47 -33.97
C ARG A 100 18.75 -14.12 -35.27
N LEU A 101 17.48 -14.44 -35.44
CA LEU A 101 16.96 -15.06 -36.67
C LEU A 101 17.17 -14.14 -37.88
N GLN A 102 16.83 -12.86 -37.75
CA GLN A 102 17.06 -11.86 -38.80
C GLN A 102 18.54 -11.77 -39.17
N GLY A 103 19.44 -11.80 -38.18
CA GLY A 103 20.88 -11.86 -38.41
C GLY A 103 21.30 -13.07 -39.26
N HIS A 104 20.80 -14.27 -38.93
CA HIS A 104 21.08 -15.48 -39.71
C HIS A 104 20.54 -15.42 -41.13
N VAL A 105 19.31 -14.94 -41.32
CA VAL A 105 18.69 -14.82 -42.65
C VAL A 105 19.46 -13.84 -43.52
N ARG A 106 19.83 -12.67 -42.98
CA ARG A 106 20.60 -11.66 -43.71
C ARG A 106 21.99 -12.17 -44.08
N ALA A 107 22.68 -12.86 -43.17
CA ALA A 107 23.97 -13.47 -43.46
C ALA A 107 23.86 -14.51 -44.59
N LYS A 108 22.84 -15.38 -44.53
CA LYS A 108 22.60 -16.37 -45.59
C LYS A 108 22.30 -15.73 -46.95
N GLN A 109 21.59 -14.61 -46.98
CA GLN A 109 21.33 -13.86 -48.20
C GLN A 109 22.60 -13.20 -48.77
N ALA A 110 23.51 -12.71 -47.92
CA ALA A 110 24.77 -12.11 -48.36
C ALA A 110 25.79 -13.14 -48.90
N HIS A 111 25.66 -14.41 -48.50
CA HIS A 111 26.48 -15.52 -48.98
C HIS A 111 25.87 -16.27 -50.20
N ARG A 112 24.71 -15.82 -50.70
CA ARG A 112 24.10 -16.29 -51.95
C ARG A 112 24.42 -15.31 -53.06
#